data_AF-A0AAD6X7V7-F1
#
_entry.id   AF-A0AAD6X7V7-F1
#
_cell.length_a   1.000
_cell.length_b   1.000
_cell.length_c   1.000
_cell.angle_alpha   90.00
_cell.angle_beta   90.00
_cell.angle_gamma   90.00
#
_symmetry.space_group_name_H-M   'P 1'
#
loop_
_entity.id
_entity.type
_entity.pdbx_description
1 polymer ?
#
loop_
_entity_poly.entity_id
_entity_poly.type
_entity_poly.pdbx_seq_one_letter_code
_entity_poly.pdbx_strand_id
1 'polypeptide(L)'
;MQVKLYKAGEQLPHAKTTVPYAANFDFDAHTLEPPPMQKTTPSFTIRNVYNVHTEAENMKSGLLTEMAHAAAEAKDAEVPDVGAPLKALYAFSTDEIEVCVTSPEIYEALKPACFVLTNAVVTERARRAKLAQPKMSLAGGLEYVQHITVNSPFGLPSSDVG
;
A
#
# COMPACT_ATOMS: atom_id res chain seq x y z
N MET A 1 22.51 -5.22 -4.19
CA MET A 1 22.25 -6.51 -3.51
C MET A 1 23.10 -7.57 -4.19
N GLN A 2 23.97 -8.26 -3.46
CA GLN A 2 24.73 -9.38 -4.03
C GLN A 2 23.89 -10.66 -3.87
N VAL A 3 23.58 -11.32 -4.98
CA VAL A 3 22.80 -12.57 -4.99
C VAL A 3 23.77 -13.74 -4.97
N LYS A 4 23.61 -14.65 -4.01
CA LYS A 4 24.39 -15.89 -3.96
C LYS A 4 23.80 -16.88 -4.96
N LEU A 5 24.66 -17.46 -5.78
CA LEU A 5 24.32 -18.55 -6.69
C LEU A 5 24.76 -19.89 -6.09
N TYR A 6 24.02 -20.93 -6.45
CA TYR A 6 24.19 -22.29 -5.96
C TYR A 6 24.35 -23.23 -7.16
N LYS A 7 25.30 -24.16 -7.06
CA LYS A 7 25.60 -25.17 -8.07
C LYS A 7 24.86 -26.47 -7.78
N ALA A 8 24.83 -27.35 -8.78
CA ALA A 8 24.23 -28.68 -8.65
C ALA A 8 24.68 -29.43 -7.38
N GLY A 9 23.72 -29.97 -6.64
CA GLY A 9 23.94 -30.68 -5.38
C GLY A 9 24.05 -29.80 -4.13
N GLU A 10 24.15 -28.48 -4.26
CA GLU A 10 24.11 -27.58 -3.11
C GLU A 10 22.68 -27.40 -2.58
N GLN A 11 22.53 -27.21 -1.27
CA GLN A 11 21.25 -26.92 -0.63
C GLN A 11 20.83 -25.48 -0.88
N LEU A 12 19.56 -25.31 -1.20
CA LEU A 12 18.83 -24.06 -1.30
C LEU A 12 18.03 -23.86 0.01
N PRO A 13 18.54 -23.05 0.96
CA PRO A 13 17.94 -22.93 2.30
C PRO A 13 16.47 -22.53 2.32
N HIS A 14 16.03 -21.63 1.44
CA HIS A 14 14.65 -21.12 1.42
C HIS A 14 13.72 -22.03 0.64
N ALA A 15 14.16 -22.55 -0.50
CA ALA A 15 13.41 -23.55 -1.26
C ALA A 15 13.32 -24.90 -0.52
N LYS A 16 14.19 -25.14 0.47
CA LYS A 16 14.31 -26.40 1.22
C LYS A 16 14.53 -27.62 0.32
N THR A 17 15.27 -27.43 -0.76
CA THR A 17 15.63 -28.47 -1.73
C THR A 17 17.10 -28.32 -2.14
N THR A 18 17.58 -29.16 -3.06
CA THR A 18 18.91 -29.06 -3.66
C THR A 18 18.82 -28.60 -5.11
N VAL A 19 19.86 -27.99 -5.65
CA VAL A 19 19.94 -27.64 -7.08
C VAL A 19 20.12 -28.90 -7.94
N PRO A 20 19.43 -29.06 -9.08
CA PRO A 20 18.45 -28.12 -9.64
C PRO A 20 17.10 -28.18 -8.91
N TYR A 21 16.32 -27.10 -9.02
CA TYR A 21 14.93 -27.10 -8.58
C TYR A 21 14.19 -28.33 -9.11
N ALA A 22 13.33 -28.92 -8.28
CA ALA A 22 12.48 -30.02 -8.71
C ALA A 22 11.58 -29.54 -9.85
N ALA A 23 11.29 -30.41 -10.83
CA ALA A 23 10.49 -30.05 -12.00
C ALA A 23 9.05 -29.59 -11.64
N ASN A 24 8.57 -29.94 -10.46
CA ASN A 24 7.28 -29.56 -9.90
C ASN A 24 7.38 -28.52 -8.78
N PHE A 25 8.52 -27.84 -8.64
CA PHE A 25 8.65 -26.76 -7.66
C PHE A 25 7.72 -25.61 -8.05
N ASP A 26 6.88 -25.19 -7.09
CA ASP A 26 5.85 -24.18 -7.31
C ASP A 26 6.38 -22.80 -6.85
N PHE A 27 6.92 -22.04 -7.80
CA PHE A 27 7.43 -20.68 -7.56
C PHE A 27 6.30 -19.71 -7.20
N ASP A 28 5.10 -19.92 -7.73
CA ASP A 28 3.93 -19.06 -7.48
C ASP A 28 3.43 -19.25 -6.05
N ALA A 29 3.33 -20.50 -5.58
CA ALA A 29 2.97 -20.79 -4.20
C ALA A 29 3.96 -20.17 -3.18
N HIS A 30 5.24 -20.06 -3.55
CA HIS A 30 6.26 -19.44 -2.69
C HIS A 30 6.15 -17.92 -2.58
N THR A 31 5.49 -17.28 -3.55
CA THR A 31 5.22 -15.83 -3.57
C THR A 31 3.78 -15.50 -3.20
N LEU A 32 3.00 -16.48 -2.74
CA LEU A 32 1.62 -16.24 -2.29
C LEU A 32 1.59 -15.30 -1.08
N GLU A 33 0.82 -14.22 -1.19
CA GLU A 33 0.67 -13.27 -0.09
C GLU A 33 -0.02 -13.93 1.11
N PRO A 34 0.58 -13.86 2.31
CA PRO A 34 -0.04 -14.40 3.51
C PRO A 34 -1.23 -13.54 3.97
N PRO A 35 -2.17 -14.12 4.74
CA PRO A 35 -3.31 -13.38 5.28
C PRO A 35 -2.85 -12.18 6.13
N PRO A 36 -3.55 -11.03 6.06
CA PRO A 36 -3.21 -9.86 6.87
C PRO A 36 -3.24 -10.15 8.38
N MET A 37 -2.35 -9.51 9.12
CA MET A 37 -2.33 -9.60 10.58
C MET A 37 -3.47 -8.78 11.20
N GLN A 38 -4.06 -9.34 12.26
CA GLN A 38 -5.10 -8.70 13.07
C GLN A 38 -4.56 -7.47 13.83
N LYS A 39 -5.45 -6.52 14.12
CA LYS A 39 -5.13 -5.20 14.72
C LYS A 39 -4.80 -5.23 16.22
N THR A 40 -4.67 -6.39 16.86
CA THR A 40 -4.93 -6.52 18.30
C THR A 40 -3.88 -5.97 19.26
N THR A 41 -2.75 -5.41 18.80
CA THR A 41 -1.65 -5.08 19.73
C THR A 41 -0.89 -3.78 19.47
N PRO A 42 -0.43 -3.45 18.24
CA PRO A 42 0.42 -2.27 18.03
C PRO A 42 -0.36 -1.02 17.60
N SER A 43 0.16 0.16 17.95
CA SER A 43 -0.41 1.44 17.52
C SER A 43 -0.34 1.61 16.01
N PHE A 44 -1.16 2.51 15.47
CA PHE A 44 -1.19 2.84 14.04
C PHE A 44 0.19 3.16 13.45
N THR A 45 0.97 4.03 14.12
CA THR A 45 2.32 4.39 13.69
C THR A 45 3.28 3.19 13.69
N ILE A 46 3.23 2.36 14.74
CA ILE A 46 4.08 1.16 14.83
C ILE A 46 3.76 0.18 13.70
N ARG A 47 2.47 0.00 13.38
CA ARG A 47 2.04 -0.86 12.27
C ARG A 47 2.51 -0.33 10.92
N ASN A 48 2.48 0.98 10.71
CA ASN A 48 3.05 1.57 9.49
C ASN A 48 4.56 1.29 9.37
N VAL A 49 5.35 1.53 10.42
CA VAL A 49 6.80 1.26 10.42
C VAL A 49 7.08 -0.21 10.14
N TYR A 50 6.36 -1.11 10.80
CA TYR A 50 6.47 -2.55 10.54
C TYR A 50 6.18 -2.88 9.07
N ASN A 51 5.05 -2.38 8.53
CA ASN A 51 4.65 -2.65 7.16
C ASN A 51 5.68 -2.11 6.16
N VAL A 52 6.26 -0.92 6.36
CA VAL A 52 7.32 -0.38 5.47
C VAL A 52 8.51 -1.32 5.38
N HIS A 53 9.00 -1.82 6.52
CA HIS A 53 10.12 -2.76 6.52
C HIS A 53 9.74 -4.08 5.87
N THR A 54 8.54 -4.58 6.18
CA THR A 54 8.07 -5.87 5.71
C THR A 54 7.80 -5.88 4.21
N GLU A 55 7.26 -4.78 3.66
CA GLU A 55 7.08 -4.60 2.22
C GLU A 55 8.42 -4.61 1.48
N ALA A 56 9.45 -3.96 2.01
CA ALA A 56 10.79 -3.98 1.41
C ALA A 56 11.40 -5.39 1.40
N GLU A 57 11.20 -6.15 2.48
CA GLU A 57 11.64 -7.55 2.56
C GLU A 57 10.85 -8.47 1.61
N ASN A 58 9.53 -8.30 1.55
CA ASN A 58 8.66 -9.06 0.64
C ASN A 58 9.00 -8.78 -0.83
N MET A 59 9.24 -7.51 -1.19
CA MET A 59 9.67 -7.13 -2.54
C MET A 59 11.01 -7.76 -2.93
N LYS A 60 11.97 -7.75 -2.00
CA LYS A 60 13.26 -8.43 -2.20
C LYS A 60 13.08 -9.94 -2.38
N SER A 61 12.18 -10.54 -1.60
CA SER A 61 11.88 -11.96 -1.69
C SER A 61 11.23 -12.34 -3.04
N GLY A 62 10.24 -11.55 -3.48
CA GLY A 62 9.60 -11.73 -4.78
C GLY A 62 10.63 -11.68 -5.91
N LEU A 63 11.49 -10.66 -5.93
CA LEU A 63 12.54 -10.52 -6.94
C LEU A 63 13.50 -11.72 -6.98
N LEU A 64 13.94 -12.21 -5.81
CA LEU A 64 14.82 -13.40 -5.76
C LEU A 64 14.11 -14.64 -6.30
N THR A 65 12.81 -14.78 -6.01
CA THR A 65 12.01 -15.91 -6.49
C THR A 65 11.81 -15.86 -8.00
N GLU A 66 11.55 -14.68 -8.57
CA GLU A 66 11.48 -14.48 -10.02
C GLU A 66 12.82 -14.79 -10.70
N MET A 67 13.94 -14.33 -10.14
CA MET A 67 15.27 -14.64 -10.66
C MET A 67 15.57 -16.15 -10.62
N ALA A 68 15.18 -16.82 -9.54
CA ALA A 68 15.33 -18.27 -9.39
C ALA A 68 14.48 -19.03 -10.42
N HIS A 69 13.24 -18.58 -10.64
CA HIS A 69 12.36 -19.17 -11.64
C HIS A 69 12.96 -19.06 -13.04
N ALA A 70 13.40 -17.86 -13.43
CA ALA A 70 14.00 -17.62 -14.75
C ALA A 70 15.27 -18.45 -14.98
N ALA A 71 16.15 -18.56 -13.98
CA ALA A 71 17.37 -19.37 -14.05
C ALA A 71 17.06 -20.88 -14.15
N ALA A 72 16.03 -21.34 -13.43
CA ALA A 72 15.58 -22.72 -13.48
C ALA A 72 15.00 -23.07 -14.87
N GLU A 73 14.18 -22.19 -15.46
CA GLU A 73 13.65 -22.34 -16.82
C GLU A 73 14.76 -22.36 -17.87
N ALA A 74 15.76 -21.50 -17.73
CA ALA A 74 16.94 -21.44 -18.60
C ALA A 74 17.88 -22.65 -18.44
N LYS A 75 17.70 -23.46 -17.38
CA LYS A 75 18.57 -24.59 -17.00
C LYS A 75 20.01 -24.15 -16.76
N ASP A 76 20.17 -23.02 -16.09
CA ASP A 76 21.48 -22.48 -15.76
C ASP A 76 22.27 -23.45 -14.86
N ALA A 77 23.59 -23.48 -15.05
CA ALA A 77 24.48 -24.34 -14.25
C ALA A 77 24.57 -23.89 -12.78
N GLU A 78 24.29 -22.60 -12.52
CA GLU A 78 24.23 -22.01 -11.19
C GLU A 78 22.94 -21.19 -11.09
N VAL A 79 22.17 -21.40 -10.02
CA VAL A 79 20.87 -20.73 -9.82
C VAL A 79 20.85 -19.99 -8.49
N PRO A 80 20.13 -18.86 -8.37
CA PRO A 80 19.88 -18.25 -7.07
C PRO A 80 18.86 -19.09 -6.28
N ASP A 81 18.86 -18.95 -4.95
CA ASP A 81 17.76 -19.44 -4.11
C ASP A 81 16.55 -18.51 -4.24
N VAL A 82 15.35 -19.05 -3.99
CA VAL A 82 14.15 -18.25 -3.84
C VAL A 82 14.27 -17.31 -2.64
N GLY A 83 13.41 -16.29 -2.61
CA GLY A 83 13.35 -15.38 -1.49
C GLY A 83 12.88 -16.04 -0.18
N ALA A 84 12.98 -15.35 0.94
CA ALA A 84 12.39 -15.84 2.19
C ALA A 84 10.85 -15.83 2.11
N PRO A 85 10.12 -16.71 2.82
CA PRO A 85 8.66 -16.67 2.82
C PRO A 85 8.11 -15.28 3.09
N LEU A 86 7.11 -14.87 2.31
CA LEU A 86 6.49 -13.55 2.47
C LEU A 86 5.89 -13.41 3.87
N LYS A 87 6.02 -12.21 4.42
CA LYS A 87 5.53 -11.85 5.73
C LYS A 87 4.20 -11.11 5.62
N ALA A 88 3.29 -11.41 6.55
CA ALA A 88 2.00 -10.75 6.63
C ALA A 88 2.15 -9.27 7.01
N LEU A 89 1.27 -8.43 6.47
CA LEU A 89 1.18 -7.01 6.78
C LEU A 89 0.02 -6.75 7.74
N TYR A 90 0.13 -5.72 8.58
CA TYR A 90 -1.00 -5.24 9.37
C TYR A 90 -2.02 -4.54 8.49
N ALA A 91 -3.31 -4.87 8.66
CA ALA A 91 -4.41 -4.16 8.01
C ALA A 91 -4.68 -2.81 8.69
N PHE A 92 -5.13 -1.81 7.93
CA PHE A 92 -5.61 -0.52 8.47
C PHE A 92 -7.13 -0.48 8.47
N SER A 93 -7.71 0.04 9.55
CA SER A 93 -9.17 0.21 9.63
C SER A 93 -9.63 1.41 8.81
N THR A 94 -10.91 1.42 8.42
CA THR A 94 -11.55 2.54 7.73
C THR A 94 -11.36 3.87 8.47
N ASP A 95 -11.48 3.88 9.81
CA ASP A 95 -11.29 5.10 10.61
C ASP A 95 -9.86 5.65 10.53
N GLU A 96 -8.85 4.77 10.46
CA GLU A 96 -7.44 5.19 10.31
C GLU A 96 -7.16 5.76 8.93
N ILE A 97 -7.76 5.14 7.91
CA ILE A 97 -7.71 5.64 6.54
C ILE A 97 -8.42 6.99 6.47
N GLU A 98 -9.58 7.13 7.12
CA GLU A 98 -10.35 8.37 7.20
C GLU A 98 -9.52 9.51 7.77
N VAL A 99 -8.89 9.28 8.92
CA VAL A 99 -8.01 10.27 9.56
C VAL A 99 -6.90 10.73 8.63
N CYS A 100 -6.28 9.80 7.88
CA CYS A 100 -5.23 10.16 6.90
C CYS A 100 -5.76 10.90 5.67
N VAL A 101 -7.03 10.68 5.32
CA VAL A 101 -7.68 11.37 4.20
C VAL A 101 -8.08 12.79 4.59
N THR A 102 -8.60 12.99 5.80
CA THR A 102 -9.09 14.29 6.28
C THR A 102 -8.03 15.18 6.90
N SER A 103 -6.93 14.61 7.39
CA SER A 103 -5.85 15.33 8.07
C SER A 103 -4.52 15.08 7.38
N PRO A 104 -4.17 15.87 6.35
CA PRO A 104 -2.92 15.73 5.61
C PRO A 104 -1.68 15.74 6.52
N GLU A 105 -1.70 16.50 7.61
CA GLU A 105 -0.59 16.62 8.57
C GLU A 105 -0.28 15.29 9.24
N ILE A 106 -1.32 14.51 9.58
CA ILE A 106 -1.16 13.18 10.19
C ILE A 106 -0.57 12.21 9.16
N TYR A 107 -1.06 12.26 7.92
CA TYR A 107 -0.52 11.41 6.86
C TYR A 107 0.94 11.73 6.54
N GLU A 108 1.30 13.01 6.52
CA GLU A 108 2.69 13.46 6.34
C GLU A 108 3.59 13.02 7.50
N ALA A 109 3.10 13.08 8.75
CA ALA A 109 3.84 12.64 9.93
C ALA A 109 4.12 11.12 9.95
N LEU A 110 3.39 10.33 9.15
CA LEU A 110 3.61 8.89 9.02
C LEU A 110 4.66 8.51 7.98
N LYS A 111 5.24 9.48 7.27
CA LYS A 111 6.21 9.15 6.21
C LYS A 111 7.51 8.57 6.78
N PRO A 112 8.08 7.52 6.14
CA PRO A 112 7.55 6.85 4.96
C PRO A 112 6.28 6.04 5.27
N ALA A 113 5.25 6.20 4.44
CA ALA A 113 4.02 5.43 4.55
C ALA A 113 4.19 4.11 3.78
N CYS A 114 3.76 3.00 4.38
CA CYS A 114 3.71 1.72 3.67
C CYS A 114 2.77 1.79 2.47
N PHE A 115 3.02 0.96 1.46
CA PHE A 115 2.26 0.88 0.23
C PHE A 115 0.79 0.56 0.51
N VAL A 116 0.50 -0.37 1.42
CA VAL A 116 -0.90 -0.72 1.78
C VAL A 116 -1.66 0.50 2.29
N LEU A 117 -1.08 1.31 3.19
CA LEU A 117 -1.70 2.54 3.69
C LEU A 117 -1.86 3.58 2.57
N THR A 118 -0.79 3.79 1.79
CA THR A 118 -0.77 4.74 0.69
C THR A 118 -1.88 4.44 -0.32
N ASN A 119 -2.00 3.18 -0.74
CA ASN A 119 -3.00 2.74 -1.69
C ASN A 119 -4.42 2.92 -1.14
N ALA A 120 -4.65 2.60 0.13
CA ALA A 120 -5.94 2.79 0.79
C ALA A 120 -6.35 4.27 0.83
N VAL A 121 -5.43 5.16 1.21
CA VAL A 121 -5.67 6.61 1.25
C VAL A 121 -5.94 7.19 -0.15
N VAL A 122 -5.15 6.79 -1.15
CA VAL A 122 -5.35 7.24 -2.54
C VAL A 122 -6.69 6.75 -3.08
N THR A 123 -7.04 5.49 -2.84
CA THR A 123 -8.31 4.90 -3.27
C THR A 123 -9.50 5.63 -2.66
N GLU A 124 -9.44 5.92 -1.36
CA GLU A 124 -10.51 6.64 -0.67
C GLU A 124 -10.64 8.09 -1.16
N ARG A 125 -9.53 8.80 -1.39
CA ARG A 125 -9.55 10.14 -2.01
C ARG A 125 -10.17 10.13 -3.40
N ALA A 126 -9.83 9.14 -4.23
CA ALA A 126 -10.40 8.98 -5.57
C ALA A 126 -11.91 8.69 -5.50
N ARG A 127 -12.35 7.87 -4.54
CA ARG A 127 -13.78 7.60 -4.29
C ARG A 127 -14.55 8.88 -3.95
N ARG A 128 -14.01 9.72 -3.07
CA ARG A 128 -14.61 11.02 -2.71
C ARG A 128 -14.69 11.98 -3.88
N ALA A 129 -13.62 12.06 -4.67
CA ALA A 129 -13.60 12.90 -5.87
C ALA A 129 -14.70 12.50 -6.85
N LYS A 130 -14.94 11.19 -7.04
CA LYS A 130 -16.05 10.70 -7.88
C LYS A 130 -17.43 11.05 -7.32
N LEU A 131 -17.62 11.00 -6.00
CA LEU A 131 -18.90 11.37 -5.36
C LEU A 131 -19.17 12.88 -5.36
N ALA A 132 -18.10 13.69 -5.30
CA ALA A 132 -18.19 15.15 -5.34
C ALA A 132 -18.38 15.70 -6.77
N GLN A 133 -18.19 14.88 -7.82
CA GLN A 133 -18.52 15.29 -9.17
C GLN A 133 -20.04 15.46 -9.29
N PRO A 134 -20.53 16.65 -9.66
CA PRO A 134 -21.94 16.82 -9.96
C PRO A 134 -22.28 15.84 -11.09
N LYS A 135 -23.29 14.99 -10.87
CA LYS A 135 -23.89 14.24 -11.97
C LYS A 135 -24.36 15.28 -12.97
N MET A 136 -23.63 15.46 -14.08
CA MET A 136 -24.14 16.21 -15.22
C MET A 136 -25.33 15.42 -15.74
N SER A 137 -26.50 15.76 -15.18
CA SER A 137 -27.79 15.43 -15.72
C SER A 137 -27.83 16.03 -17.12
N LEU A 138 -27.75 15.17 -18.13
CA LEU A 138 -28.28 15.44 -19.47
C LEU A 138 -29.81 15.50 -19.37
N ALA A 139 -30.30 16.51 -18.65
CA ALA A 139 -31.66 17.00 -18.73
C ALA A 139 -31.55 18.49 -18.44
N GLY A 140 -31.78 19.28 -19.48
CA GLY A 140 -31.47 20.70 -19.55
C GLY A 140 -32.13 21.54 -18.46
N GLY A 141 -31.52 22.69 -18.20
CA GLY A 141 -32.06 23.70 -17.30
C GLY A 141 -30.94 24.35 -16.50
N LEU A 142 -30.39 25.44 -17.03
CA LEU A 142 -29.61 26.41 -16.26
C LEU A 142 -30.51 26.98 -15.15
N GLU A 143 -30.24 26.65 -13.89
CA GLU A 143 -30.50 27.57 -12.79
C GLU A 143 -29.29 27.57 -11.84
N TYR A 144 -28.45 28.58 -12.04
CA TYR A 144 -27.49 29.03 -11.05
C TYR A 144 -28.28 29.69 -9.92
N VAL A 145 -28.47 29.00 -8.79
CA VAL A 145 -28.88 29.67 -7.55
C VAL A 145 -27.63 30.04 -6.77
N GLN A 146 -27.16 31.25 -7.01
CA GLN A 146 -26.21 31.95 -6.13
C GLN A 146 -26.94 32.29 -4.83
N HIS A 147 -26.79 31.49 -3.78
CA HIS A 147 -26.96 31.96 -2.41
C HIS A 147 -25.59 32.02 -1.74
N ILE A 148 -24.91 33.14 -1.97
CA ILE A 148 -23.78 33.55 -1.17
C ILE A 148 -24.36 34.22 0.09
N THR A 149 -24.35 33.51 1.22
CA THR A 149 -24.49 34.16 2.53
C THR A 149 -23.09 34.55 3.01
N VAL A 150 -22.63 35.75 2.65
CA VAL A 150 -21.43 36.34 3.26
C VAL A 150 -21.84 36.90 4.62
N ASN A 151 -21.62 36.14 5.70
CA ASN A 151 -21.55 36.75 7.03
C ASN A 151 -20.15 37.34 7.19
N SER A 152 -19.99 38.59 6.75
CA SER A 152 -18.83 39.41 7.14
C SER A 152 -19.05 39.92 8.57
N PRO A 153 -18.06 39.81 9.47
CA PRO A 153 -18.05 40.52 10.73
C PRO A 153 -17.66 41.99 10.45
N PHE A 154 -18.11 42.90 11.32
CA PHE A 154 -17.84 44.34 11.33
C PHE A 154 -18.73 45.24 10.45
N GLY A 155 -19.69 45.89 11.12
CA GLY A 155 -20.42 47.06 10.64
C GLY A 155 -21.16 47.71 11.82
N LEU A 156 -20.50 48.66 12.48
CA LEU A 156 -21.10 49.55 13.50
C LEU A 156 -22.30 50.30 12.91
N PRO A 157 -23.33 50.63 13.71
CA PRO A 157 -24.14 51.80 13.47
C PRO A 157 -23.82 52.89 14.51
N SER A 158 -23.18 53.95 14.04
CA SER A 158 -23.34 55.29 14.60
C SER A 158 -24.72 55.83 14.18
N SER A 159 -25.51 56.30 15.13
CA SER A 159 -26.42 57.44 14.94
C SER A 159 -26.97 57.92 16.29
N ASP A 160 -26.51 59.10 16.68
CA ASP A 160 -27.28 60.04 17.50
C ASP A 160 -28.61 60.34 16.80
N VAL A 161 -29.71 60.27 17.55
CA VAL A 161 -30.89 61.13 17.35
C VAL A 161 -31.63 61.24 18.69
N GLY A 162 -31.76 62.46 19.24
CA GLY A 162 -32.74 62.82 20.27
C GLY A 162 -32.16 63.43 21.53
#